data_AF-G9ZPL5-F1
#
_entry.id   AF-G9ZPL5-F1
#
_cell.length_a   1.000
_cell.length_b   1.000
_cell.length_c   1.000
_cell.angle_alpha   90.00
_cell.angle_beta   90.00
_cell.angle_gamma   90.00
#
_symmetry.space_group_name_H-M   'P 1'
#
loop_
_entity.id
_entity.type
_entity.pdbx_description
1 polymer ?
#
loop_
_entity_poly.entity_id
_entity_poly.type
_entity_poly.pdbx_seq_one_letter_code
_entity_poly.pdbx_strand_id
1 'polypeptide(L)'
;QEVETAQQKTKQRLWLSVAGVAIVAVLAVGLVHKSDERQYQSLANQNQAQVTRLKYSGQIQTALNDQKWSEAQKDMKRAGYPSAKQVSVFLKHRQYQQALNVDPSQLNKIVNAAYANQDSSQVADWQLPTKATSKQKDQLKLEKAIVNYDTNTLNNQLSFTTNADVLLRMGQAFLAHNDTQDAQTVQTKLAGVNSPKAKYLKALLSLNSAKNEVSDAQKKLDDANKIDGSKDKDKDKKVDSAKSDLKNAQSDQSAAQKQVDQAKHKVGD
;
A
#
# COMPACT_ATOMS: atom_id res chain seq x y z
N GLN A 1 12.31 -22.74 51.79
CA GLN A 1 12.47 -21.40 51.20
C GLN A 1 12.28 -21.58 49.70
N GLU A 2 11.05 -21.70 49.19
CA GLU A 2 10.07 -20.60 49.01
C GLU A 2 10.77 -19.41 48.33
N VAL A 3 10.41 -18.96 47.13
CA VAL A 3 9.09 -18.55 46.68
C VAL A 3 9.04 -18.56 45.14
N GLU A 4 8.03 -19.19 44.55
CA GLU A 4 7.49 -18.83 43.24
C GLU A 4 7.08 -17.35 43.24
N THR A 5 7.48 -16.53 42.27
CA THR A 5 6.58 -15.45 41.82
C THR A 5 6.87 -14.99 40.40
N ALA A 6 5.87 -15.26 39.56
CA ALA A 6 5.23 -14.29 38.68
C ALA A 6 5.98 -13.79 37.43
N GLN A 7 5.52 -14.34 36.31
CA GLN A 7 5.22 -13.63 35.08
C GLN A 7 4.78 -12.15 35.26
N GLN A 8 5.01 -11.37 34.21
CA GLN A 8 4.36 -10.09 33.86
C GLN A 8 4.89 -8.81 34.53
N LYS A 9 5.73 -8.07 33.78
CA LYS A 9 5.47 -6.68 33.31
C LYS A 9 6.54 -6.26 32.29
N THR A 10 6.29 -6.45 31.00
CA THR A 10 5.86 -5.41 30.03
C THR A 10 6.76 -4.16 29.96
N LYS A 11 7.30 -3.92 28.74
CA LYS A 11 7.59 -2.60 28.11
C LYS A 11 8.70 -1.71 28.68
N GLN A 12 9.81 -1.65 27.93
CA GLN A 12 10.39 -0.42 27.34
C GLN A 12 11.43 -0.86 26.30
N ARG A 13 11.10 -0.90 25.00
CA ARG A 13 11.53 0.10 24.00
C ARG A 13 12.90 0.74 24.30
N LEU A 14 13.93 0.21 23.66
CA LEU A 14 15.10 0.94 23.15
C LEU A 14 15.61 0.12 21.94
N TRP A 15 15.16 0.41 20.71
CA TRP A 15 15.84 1.35 19.81
C TRP A 15 17.37 1.24 19.90
N LEU A 16 17.94 0.21 19.27
CA LEU A 16 19.30 0.24 18.74
C LEU A 16 19.28 -0.21 17.28
N SER A 17 18.65 0.63 16.48
CA SER A 17 19.12 0.90 15.13
C SER A 17 20.47 1.60 15.28
N VAL A 18 21.47 1.16 14.50
CA VAL A 18 22.80 1.77 14.27
C VAL A 18 23.98 1.13 15.03
N ALA A 19 24.96 0.75 14.19
CA ALA A 19 26.37 0.52 14.46
C ALA A 19 26.79 -0.74 15.24
N GLY A 20 27.24 -1.74 14.47
CA GLY A 20 28.01 -2.87 14.98
C GLY A 20 28.67 -3.65 13.85
N VAL A 21 29.35 -2.99 12.91
CA VAL A 21 30.27 -3.70 12.02
C VAL A 21 31.57 -3.88 12.78
N ALA A 22 31.75 -5.04 13.40
CA ALA A 22 33.04 -5.45 13.94
C ALA A 22 34.01 -5.66 12.77
N ILE A 23 34.98 -4.76 12.60
CA ILE A 23 36.08 -4.92 11.65
C ILE A 23 37.08 -5.88 12.29
N VAL A 24 37.06 -7.15 11.87
CA VAL A 24 38.15 -8.09 12.19
C VAL A 24 39.17 -8.01 11.05
N ALA A 25 40.26 -7.30 11.29
CA ALA A 25 41.44 -7.35 10.43
C ALA A 25 42.41 -8.38 11.01
N VAL A 26 42.55 -9.54 10.36
CA VAL A 26 43.68 -10.44 10.59
C VAL A 26 44.44 -10.57 9.28
N LEU A 27 45.59 -9.89 9.22
CA LEU A 27 46.63 -10.14 8.23
C LEU A 27 47.45 -11.34 8.73
N ALA A 28 47.38 -12.47 8.03
CA ALA A 28 48.36 -13.53 8.16
C ALA A 28 48.90 -13.84 6.75
N VAL A 29 50.11 -13.33 6.47
CA VAL A 29 50.89 -13.66 5.29
C VAL A 29 51.60 -14.98 5.59
N GLY A 30 51.20 -16.06 4.92
CA GLY A 30 51.92 -17.34 5.00
C GLY A 30 51.13 -18.53 4.44
N LEU A 31 51.48 -18.94 3.22
CA LEU A 31 51.19 -20.22 2.57
C LEU A 31 49.73 -20.67 2.54
N VAL A 32 49.04 -20.44 1.42
CA VAL A 32 47.66 -20.89 1.23
C VAL A 32 47.51 -21.80 0.02
N HIS A 33 46.91 -22.98 0.26
CA HIS A 33 46.50 -23.91 -0.79
C HIS A 33 45.44 -23.25 -1.70
N LYS A 34 45.30 -23.71 -2.96
CA LYS A 34 44.34 -23.17 -3.96
C LYS A 34 42.87 -23.10 -3.49
N SER A 35 42.47 -23.88 -2.49
CA SER A 35 41.14 -23.81 -1.86
C SER A 35 40.97 -22.54 -1.01
N ASP A 36 42.06 -22.09 -0.40
CA ASP A 36 42.07 -20.98 0.54
C ASP A 36 42.20 -19.66 -0.21
N GLU A 37 42.93 -19.59 -1.33
CA GLU A 37 42.96 -18.39 -2.21
C GLU A 37 41.55 -17.89 -2.56
N ARG A 38 40.61 -18.81 -2.83
CA ARG A 38 39.21 -18.44 -3.09
C ARG A 38 38.52 -17.87 -1.87
N GLN A 39 38.80 -18.40 -0.68
CA GLN A 39 38.26 -17.88 0.58
C GLN A 39 38.87 -16.52 0.93
N TYR A 40 40.18 -16.33 0.76
CA TYR A 40 40.87 -15.06 0.97
C TYR A 40 40.43 -13.98 -0.03
N GLN A 41 40.30 -14.32 -1.32
CA GLN A 41 39.73 -13.41 -2.33
C GLN A 41 38.28 -13.05 -1.99
N SER A 42 37.48 -14.01 -1.52
CA SER A 42 36.10 -13.73 -1.11
C SER A 42 36.04 -12.79 0.09
N LEU A 43 36.94 -12.95 1.07
CA LEU A 43 37.02 -12.11 2.26
C LEU A 43 37.54 -10.70 1.93
N ALA A 44 38.57 -10.59 1.10
CA ALA A 44 39.08 -9.31 0.61
C ALA A 44 38.01 -8.56 -0.21
N ASN A 45 37.30 -9.25 -1.09
CA ASN A 45 36.20 -8.67 -1.88
C ASN A 45 35.01 -8.25 -0.99
N GLN A 46 34.67 -9.05 0.02
CA GLN A 46 33.64 -8.70 0.99
C GLN A 46 34.06 -7.48 1.83
N ASN A 47 35.31 -7.42 2.29
CA ASN A 47 35.85 -6.29 3.03
C ASN A 47 35.89 -5.02 2.16
N GLN A 48 36.30 -5.12 0.90
CA GLN A 48 36.32 -3.99 -0.03
C GLN A 48 34.90 -3.47 -0.34
N ALA A 49 33.92 -4.36 -0.51
CA ALA A 49 32.53 -3.99 -0.68
C ALA A 49 31.95 -3.30 0.57
N GLN A 50 32.30 -3.79 1.77
CA GLN A 50 31.89 -3.17 3.03
C GLN A 50 32.52 -1.79 3.23
N VAL A 51 33.83 -1.65 2.97
CA VAL A 51 34.53 -0.36 3.04
C VAL A 51 33.95 0.64 2.04
N THR A 52 33.67 0.20 0.82
CA THR A 52 33.04 1.05 -0.21
C THR A 52 31.65 1.51 0.24
N ARG A 53 30.83 0.61 0.79
CA ARG A 53 29.51 0.97 1.35
C ARG A 53 29.62 1.95 2.50
N LEU A 54 30.58 1.76 3.40
CA LEU A 54 30.81 2.65 4.53
C LEU A 54 31.23 4.05 4.05
N LYS A 55 32.16 4.11 3.09
CA LYS A 55 32.64 5.35 2.46
C LYS A 55 31.48 6.19 1.89
N TYR A 56 30.57 5.54 1.16
CA TYR A 56 29.45 6.24 0.53
C TYR A 56 28.23 6.40 1.46
N SER A 57 28.16 5.71 2.60
CA SER A 57 26.99 5.78 3.49
C SER A 57 26.73 7.20 3.99
N GLY A 58 27.77 7.94 4.37
CA GLY A 58 27.65 9.33 4.79
C GLY A 58 27.16 10.22 3.64
N GLN A 59 27.74 10.06 2.45
CA GLN A 59 27.38 10.84 1.25
C GLN A 59 25.94 10.58 0.81
N ILE A 60 25.52 9.31 0.81
CA ILE A 60 24.13 8.92 0.52
C ILE A 60 23.19 9.59 1.53
N GLN A 61 23.49 9.52 2.83
CA GLN A 61 22.60 10.12 3.85
C GLN A 61 22.53 11.64 3.71
N THR A 62 23.67 12.31 3.50
CA THR A 62 23.71 13.76 3.25
C THR A 62 22.90 14.12 2.00
N ALA A 63 23.11 13.41 0.89
CA ALA A 63 22.38 13.67 -0.35
C ALA A 63 20.86 13.43 -0.21
N LEU A 64 20.44 12.41 0.55
CA LEU A 64 19.03 12.17 0.85
C LEU A 64 18.43 13.27 1.72
N ASN A 65 19.16 13.74 2.74
CA ASN A 65 18.72 14.82 3.63
C ASN A 65 18.62 16.16 2.88
N ASP A 66 19.59 16.44 2.00
CA ASP A 66 19.63 17.63 1.15
C ASP A 66 18.68 17.54 -0.05
N GLN A 67 17.90 16.46 -0.18
CA GLN A 67 16.99 16.19 -1.31
C GLN A 67 17.69 16.15 -2.69
N LYS A 68 19.00 15.87 -2.71
CA LYS A 68 19.82 15.70 -3.92
C LYS A 68 19.66 14.28 -4.47
N TRP A 69 18.48 13.96 -4.97
CA TRP A 69 18.10 12.58 -5.33
C TRP A 69 18.99 11.93 -6.40
N SER A 70 19.43 12.71 -7.39
CA SER A 70 20.32 12.23 -8.45
C SER A 70 21.70 11.86 -7.90
N GLU A 71 22.22 12.66 -6.96
CA GLU A 71 23.48 12.38 -6.26
C GLU A 71 23.36 11.14 -5.38
N ALA A 72 22.28 11.07 -4.58
CA ALA A 72 21.98 9.90 -3.77
C ALA A 72 21.93 8.61 -4.61
N GLN A 73 21.32 8.66 -5.81
CA GLN A 73 21.31 7.50 -6.72
C GLN A 73 22.72 7.14 -7.20
N LYS A 74 23.53 8.13 -7.60
CA LYS A 74 24.91 7.91 -8.05
C LYS A 74 25.75 7.27 -6.96
N ASP A 75 25.65 7.78 -5.74
CA ASP A 75 26.43 7.25 -4.61
C ASP A 75 25.93 5.88 -4.16
N MET A 76 24.62 5.60 -4.22
CA MET A 76 24.10 4.24 -4.01
C MET A 76 24.62 3.25 -5.06
N LYS A 77 24.72 3.65 -6.34
CA LYS A 77 25.32 2.80 -7.39
C LYS A 77 26.81 2.54 -7.12
N ARG A 78 27.57 3.58 -6.73
CA ARG A 78 28.98 3.45 -6.36
C ARG A 78 29.18 2.57 -5.11
N ALA A 79 28.25 2.63 -4.17
CA ALA A 79 28.19 1.75 -3.00
C ALA A 79 27.77 0.30 -3.33
N GLY A 80 27.48 -0.02 -4.60
CA GLY A 80 27.04 -1.35 -5.01
C GLY A 80 25.69 -1.75 -4.40
N TYR A 81 24.77 -0.80 -4.23
CA TYR A 81 23.41 -1.12 -3.77
C TYR A 81 22.63 -1.75 -4.93
N PRO A 82 21.97 -2.91 -4.71
CA PRO A 82 21.11 -3.49 -5.74
C PRO A 82 19.91 -2.56 -6.03
N SER A 83 19.38 -2.60 -7.25
CA SER A 83 18.27 -1.74 -7.68
C SER A 83 17.07 -1.81 -6.74
N ALA A 84 16.70 -3.00 -6.25
CA ALA A 84 15.62 -3.17 -5.28
C ALA A 84 15.85 -2.41 -3.95
N LYS A 85 17.10 -2.31 -3.50
CA LYS A 85 17.45 -1.53 -2.30
C LYS A 85 17.39 -0.03 -2.60
N GLN A 86 17.86 0.40 -3.76
CA GLN A 86 17.75 1.80 -4.20
C GLN A 86 16.28 2.24 -4.30
N VAL A 87 15.42 1.43 -4.93
CA VAL A 87 13.96 1.65 -4.95
C VAL A 87 13.40 1.79 -3.54
N SER A 88 13.76 0.87 -2.64
CA SER A 88 13.25 0.88 -1.27
C SER A 88 13.72 2.12 -0.49
N VAL A 89 14.93 2.62 -0.73
CA VAL A 89 15.41 3.90 -0.17
C VAL A 89 14.54 5.05 -0.68
N PHE A 90 14.35 5.18 -1.99
CA PHE A 90 13.50 6.26 -2.54
C PHE A 90 12.05 6.19 -2.06
N LEU A 91 11.47 4.99 -1.93
CA LEU A 91 10.12 4.82 -1.40
C LEU A 91 9.99 5.26 0.06
N LYS A 92 11.02 5.06 0.90
CA LYS A 92 11.02 5.59 2.28
C LYS A 92 10.96 7.11 2.35
N HIS A 93 11.46 7.78 1.32
CA HIS A 93 11.41 9.24 1.16
C HIS A 93 10.27 9.71 0.25
N ARG A 94 9.31 8.82 -0.08
CA ARG A 94 8.17 9.10 -0.98
C ARG A 94 8.58 9.61 -2.37
N GLN A 95 9.77 9.24 -2.85
CA GLN A 95 10.31 9.65 -4.14
C GLN A 95 9.99 8.60 -5.22
N TYR A 96 8.73 8.57 -5.66
CA TYR A 96 8.22 7.53 -6.57
C TYR A 96 8.83 7.58 -7.97
N GLN A 97 8.98 8.78 -8.55
CA GLN A 97 9.56 8.94 -9.88
C GLN A 97 11.01 8.44 -9.95
N GLN A 98 11.77 8.66 -8.87
CA GLN A 98 13.15 8.26 -8.71
C GLN A 98 13.23 6.74 -8.55
N ALA A 99 12.29 6.14 -7.81
CA ALA A 99 12.15 4.69 -7.76
C ALA A 99 11.85 4.08 -9.14
N LEU A 100 10.97 4.69 -9.94
CA LEU A 100 10.67 4.24 -11.32
C LEU A 100 11.89 4.37 -12.25
N ASN A 101 12.63 5.47 -12.12
CA ASN A 101 13.86 5.69 -12.89
C ASN A 101 14.95 4.66 -12.58
N VAL A 102 15.00 4.17 -11.34
CA VAL A 102 15.92 3.09 -10.92
C VAL A 102 15.50 1.76 -11.55
N ASP A 103 14.26 1.35 -11.33
CA ASP A 103 13.77 0.04 -11.78
C ASP A 103 12.25 0.07 -12.07
N PRO A 104 11.86 0.27 -13.34
CA PRO A 104 10.46 0.32 -13.73
C PRO A 104 9.75 -1.05 -13.62
N SER A 105 10.48 -2.16 -13.44
CA SER A 105 9.85 -3.47 -13.17
C SER A 105 9.16 -3.53 -11.81
N GLN A 106 9.51 -2.62 -10.91
CA GLN A 106 8.91 -2.48 -9.58
C GLN A 106 7.65 -1.59 -9.59
N LEU A 107 7.11 -1.22 -10.76
CA LEU A 107 5.96 -0.31 -10.89
C LEU A 107 4.81 -0.66 -9.93
N ASN A 108 4.36 -1.92 -9.88
CA ASN A 108 3.25 -2.30 -8.98
C ASN A 108 3.58 -2.03 -7.50
N LYS A 109 4.81 -2.33 -7.07
CA LYS A 109 5.28 -2.05 -5.70
C LYS A 109 5.31 -0.55 -5.41
N ILE A 110 5.74 0.25 -6.38
CA ILE A 110 5.83 1.71 -6.26
C ILE A 110 4.43 2.32 -6.18
N VAL A 111 3.49 1.87 -7.02
CA VAL A 111 2.07 2.27 -6.96
C VAL A 111 1.47 1.88 -5.60
N ASN A 112 1.64 0.63 -5.16
CA ASN A 112 1.13 0.17 -3.86
C ASN A 112 1.63 1.08 -2.72
N ALA A 113 2.90 1.48 -2.75
CA ALA A 113 3.46 2.41 -1.78
C ALA A 113 2.83 3.81 -1.86
N ALA A 114 2.55 4.34 -3.04
CA ALA A 114 1.86 5.62 -3.19
C ALA A 114 0.44 5.57 -2.61
N TYR A 115 -0.34 4.54 -2.91
CA TYR A 115 -1.68 4.35 -2.33
C TYR A 115 -1.65 4.20 -0.81
N ALA A 116 -0.70 3.42 -0.27
CA ALA A 116 -0.55 3.25 1.18
C ALA A 116 -0.18 4.56 1.91
N ASN A 117 0.53 5.47 1.23
CA ASN A 117 0.94 6.77 1.76
C ASN A 117 -0.06 7.91 1.47
N GLN A 118 -1.21 7.60 0.85
CA GLN A 118 -2.22 8.58 0.41
C GLN A 118 -1.71 9.55 -0.66
N ASP A 119 -0.69 9.15 -1.43
CA ASP A 119 -0.04 9.94 -2.48
C ASP A 119 -0.42 9.45 -3.90
N SER A 120 -1.53 8.70 -4.03
CA SER A 120 -1.91 8.05 -5.30
C SER A 120 -2.21 9.03 -6.43
N SER A 121 -2.63 10.26 -6.13
CA SER A 121 -2.86 11.31 -7.15
C SER A 121 -1.61 11.60 -7.99
N GLN A 122 -0.41 11.45 -7.41
CA GLN A 122 0.85 11.69 -8.11
C GLN A 122 1.10 10.72 -9.27
N VAL A 123 0.45 9.55 -9.28
CA VAL A 123 0.60 8.55 -10.36
C VAL A 123 0.24 9.14 -11.72
N ALA A 124 -0.70 10.09 -11.77
CA ALA A 124 -1.10 10.79 -12.99
C ALA A 124 0.09 11.42 -13.72
N ASP A 125 1.08 11.91 -12.98
CA ASP A 125 2.23 12.64 -13.53
C ASP A 125 3.46 11.74 -13.78
N TRP A 126 3.43 10.48 -13.34
CA TRP A 126 4.60 9.61 -13.44
C TRP A 126 4.99 9.32 -14.88
N GLN A 127 6.29 9.17 -15.10
CA GLN A 127 6.86 8.82 -16.39
C GLN A 127 7.76 7.59 -16.24
N LEU A 128 7.84 6.76 -17.28
CA LEU A 128 8.79 5.65 -17.31
C LEU A 128 10.03 6.04 -18.11
N PRO A 129 11.21 5.53 -17.73
CA PRO A 129 12.41 5.71 -18.54
C PRO A 129 12.20 5.09 -19.94
N THR A 130 12.91 5.61 -20.95
CA THR A 130 12.76 5.19 -22.37
C THR A 130 12.90 3.69 -22.60
N LYS A 131 13.76 3.03 -21.80
CA LYS A 131 14.01 1.58 -21.81
C LYS A 131 12.88 0.72 -21.20
N ALA A 132 11.81 1.31 -20.68
CA ALA A 132 10.70 0.56 -20.11
C ALA A 132 9.99 -0.27 -21.19
N THR A 133 9.56 -1.47 -20.82
CA THR A 133 8.88 -2.40 -21.74
C THR A 133 7.46 -1.92 -22.03
N SER A 134 6.88 -2.37 -23.16
CA SER A 134 5.47 -2.07 -23.48
C SER A 134 4.53 -2.48 -22.36
N LYS A 135 4.74 -3.67 -21.76
CA LYS A 135 3.96 -4.13 -20.60
C LYS A 135 4.01 -3.15 -19.41
N GLN A 136 5.16 -2.55 -19.13
CA GLN A 136 5.29 -1.55 -18.06
C GLN A 136 4.54 -0.25 -18.42
N LYS A 137 4.62 0.19 -19.68
CA LYS A 137 3.91 1.37 -20.18
C LYS A 137 2.40 1.18 -20.13
N ASP A 138 1.91 0.03 -20.56
CA ASP A 138 0.49 -0.32 -20.53
C ASP A 138 -0.03 -0.38 -19.09
N GLN A 139 0.76 -0.98 -18.18
CA GLN A 139 0.43 -0.98 -16.76
C GLN A 139 0.36 0.45 -16.21
N LEU A 140 1.35 1.32 -16.46
CA LEU A 140 1.29 2.70 -15.96
C LEU A 140 0.09 3.46 -16.56
N LYS A 141 -0.23 3.25 -17.85
CA LYS A 141 -1.40 3.85 -18.48
C LYS A 141 -2.69 3.45 -17.75
N LEU A 142 -2.84 2.18 -17.40
CA LEU A 142 -3.99 1.71 -16.64
C LEU A 142 -4.03 2.31 -15.22
N GLU A 143 -2.90 2.39 -14.51
CA GLU A 143 -2.85 3.01 -13.18
C GLU A 143 -3.23 4.51 -13.22
N LYS A 144 -2.80 5.23 -14.26
CA LYS A 144 -3.23 6.61 -14.49
C LYS A 144 -4.73 6.71 -14.75
N ALA A 145 -5.29 5.79 -15.54
CA ALA A 145 -6.72 5.73 -15.79
C ALA A 145 -7.52 5.47 -14.50
N ILE A 146 -7.01 4.64 -13.58
CA ILE A 146 -7.63 4.41 -12.28
C ILE A 146 -7.68 5.71 -11.47
N VAL A 147 -6.55 6.43 -11.39
CA VAL A 147 -6.46 7.68 -10.59
C VAL A 147 -7.30 8.81 -11.19
N ASN A 148 -7.37 8.90 -12.52
CA ASN A 148 -8.14 9.92 -13.23
C ASN A 148 -9.60 9.52 -13.47
N TYR A 149 -10.01 8.34 -13.01
CA TYR A 149 -11.32 7.77 -13.26
C TYR A 149 -11.73 7.74 -14.75
N ASP A 150 -10.81 7.32 -15.63
CA ASP A 150 -11.09 7.14 -17.06
C ASP A 150 -11.82 5.81 -17.29
N THR A 151 -13.14 5.83 -17.12
CA THR A 151 -14.02 4.65 -17.23
C THR A 151 -13.89 3.93 -18.57
N ASN A 152 -13.64 4.64 -19.67
CA ASN A 152 -13.42 4.04 -20.98
C ASN A 152 -12.19 3.12 -20.95
N THR A 153 -11.07 3.61 -20.44
CA THR A 153 -9.86 2.80 -20.30
C THR A 153 -10.07 1.67 -19.30
N LEU A 154 -10.73 1.92 -18.15
CA LEU A 154 -10.97 0.89 -17.13
C LEU A 154 -11.79 -0.28 -17.68
N ASN A 155 -12.91 0.02 -18.35
CA ASN A 155 -13.80 -0.99 -18.91
C ASN A 155 -13.14 -1.79 -20.04
N ASN A 156 -12.39 -1.11 -20.91
CA ASN A 156 -11.67 -1.76 -22.01
C ASN A 156 -10.52 -2.67 -21.54
N GLN A 157 -9.91 -2.37 -20.40
CA GLN A 157 -8.77 -3.14 -19.88
C GLN A 157 -9.17 -4.23 -18.86
N LEU A 158 -10.39 -4.20 -18.35
CA LEU A 158 -10.82 -5.10 -17.27
C LEU A 158 -10.66 -6.59 -17.61
N SER A 159 -11.08 -7.00 -18.81
CA SER A 159 -11.03 -8.41 -19.24
C SER A 159 -9.59 -8.94 -19.34
N PHE A 160 -8.64 -8.08 -19.71
CA PHE A 160 -7.21 -8.38 -19.89
C PHE A 160 -6.39 -8.26 -18.60
N THR A 161 -6.92 -7.58 -17.58
CA THR A 161 -6.19 -7.33 -16.34
C THR A 161 -6.19 -8.59 -15.46
N THR A 162 -4.99 -9.07 -15.13
CA THR A 162 -4.76 -10.26 -14.27
C THR A 162 -4.04 -9.93 -12.98
N ASN A 163 -3.54 -8.69 -12.81
CA ASN A 163 -2.90 -8.29 -11.57
C ASN A 163 -3.98 -7.96 -10.52
N ALA A 164 -3.97 -8.70 -9.41
CA ALA A 164 -4.95 -8.57 -8.34
C ALA A 164 -4.93 -7.20 -7.63
N ASP A 165 -3.77 -6.54 -7.51
CA ASP A 165 -3.66 -5.20 -6.92
C ASP A 165 -4.33 -4.16 -7.81
N VAL A 166 -4.09 -4.26 -9.13
CA VAL A 166 -4.68 -3.37 -10.12
C VAL A 166 -6.20 -3.54 -10.14
N LEU A 167 -6.70 -4.79 -10.20
CA LEU A 167 -8.13 -5.08 -10.13
C LEU A 167 -8.75 -4.53 -8.84
N LEU A 168 -8.11 -4.70 -7.69
CA LEU A 168 -8.61 -4.15 -6.44
C LEU A 168 -8.72 -2.62 -6.51
N ARG A 169 -7.70 -1.92 -7.02
CA ARG A 169 -7.73 -0.47 -7.21
C ARG A 169 -8.80 -0.02 -8.19
N MET A 170 -8.99 -0.72 -9.31
CA MET A 170 -10.06 -0.45 -10.26
C MET A 170 -11.43 -0.51 -9.57
N GLY A 171 -11.69 -1.59 -8.83
CA GLY A 171 -12.97 -1.76 -8.13
C GLY A 171 -13.20 -0.71 -7.04
N GLN A 172 -12.13 -0.30 -6.35
CA GLN A 172 -12.19 0.81 -5.39
C GLN A 172 -12.46 2.16 -6.06
N ALA A 173 -11.89 2.40 -7.24
CA ALA A 173 -12.14 3.63 -8.01
C ALA A 173 -13.61 3.71 -8.44
N PHE A 174 -14.16 2.64 -9.04
CA PHE A 174 -15.61 2.58 -9.35
C PHE A 174 -16.47 2.84 -8.12
N LEU A 175 -16.15 2.21 -6.99
CA LEU A 175 -16.90 2.40 -5.75
C LEU A 175 -16.83 3.85 -5.23
N ALA A 176 -15.66 4.48 -5.29
CA ALA A 176 -15.47 5.88 -4.86
C ALA A 176 -16.30 6.87 -5.71
N HIS A 177 -16.68 6.48 -6.92
CA HIS A 177 -17.52 7.24 -7.84
C HIS A 177 -18.98 6.76 -7.88
N ASN A 178 -19.38 5.90 -6.94
CA ASN A 178 -20.73 5.29 -6.85
C ASN A 178 -21.13 4.37 -8.02
N ASP A 179 -20.18 3.95 -8.86
CA ASP A 179 -20.44 3.02 -9.96
C ASP A 179 -20.40 1.56 -9.46
N THR A 180 -21.41 1.21 -8.66
CA THR A 180 -21.47 -0.08 -7.95
C THR A 180 -21.55 -1.28 -8.88
N GLN A 181 -22.15 -1.13 -10.06
CA GLN A 181 -22.26 -2.21 -11.04
C GLN A 181 -20.90 -2.60 -11.63
N ASP A 182 -20.09 -1.61 -12.02
CA ASP A 182 -18.74 -1.86 -12.54
C ASP A 182 -17.82 -2.37 -11.42
N ALA A 183 -17.96 -1.83 -10.20
CA ALA A 183 -17.25 -2.36 -9.03
C ALA A 183 -17.58 -3.84 -8.73
N GLN A 184 -18.84 -4.26 -8.89
CA GLN A 184 -19.26 -5.67 -8.76
C GLN A 184 -18.68 -6.55 -9.87
N THR A 185 -18.61 -6.04 -11.10
CA THR A 185 -17.99 -6.73 -12.23
C THR A 185 -16.50 -6.96 -11.98
N VAL A 186 -15.80 -5.94 -11.50
CA VAL A 186 -14.40 -6.05 -11.08
C VAL A 186 -14.25 -7.03 -9.91
N GLN A 187 -15.15 -7.00 -8.92
CA GLN A 187 -15.15 -7.94 -7.80
C GLN A 187 -15.27 -9.39 -8.25
N THR A 188 -16.14 -9.67 -9.22
CA THR A 188 -16.33 -11.00 -9.81
C THR A 188 -15.06 -11.46 -10.52
N LYS A 189 -14.45 -10.60 -11.35
CA LYS A 189 -13.17 -10.88 -12.00
C LYS A 189 -12.07 -11.14 -10.98
N LEU A 190 -11.98 -10.29 -9.95
CA LEU A 190 -10.99 -10.41 -8.88
C LEU A 190 -11.17 -11.70 -8.08
N ALA A 191 -12.40 -12.20 -7.91
CA ALA A 191 -12.65 -13.49 -7.24
C ALA A 191 -11.99 -14.66 -7.96
N GLY A 192 -11.91 -14.61 -9.30
CA GLY A 192 -11.20 -15.59 -10.12
C GLY A 192 -9.67 -15.46 -10.08
N VAL A 193 -9.13 -14.36 -9.55
CA VAL A 193 -7.68 -14.08 -9.51
C VAL A 193 -7.11 -14.16 -8.08
N ASN A 194 -7.81 -13.58 -7.10
CA ASN A 194 -7.38 -13.51 -5.70
C ASN A 194 -8.60 -13.42 -4.76
N SER A 195 -8.94 -14.53 -4.12
CA SER A 195 -10.10 -14.63 -3.23
C SER A 195 -10.07 -13.66 -2.04
N PRO A 196 -8.96 -13.47 -1.30
CA PRO A 196 -8.91 -12.49 -0.20
C PRO A 196 -9.23 -11.05 -0.65
N LYS A 197 -8.61 -10.57 -1.72
CA LYS A 197 -8.86 -9.22 -2.25
C LYS A 197 -10.28 -9.07 -2.79
N ALA A 198 -10.84 -10.11 -3.40
CA ALA A 198 -12.23 -10.10 -3.85
C ALA A 198 -13.22 -10.04 -2.69
N LYS A 199 -12.95 -10.75 -1.58
CA LYS A 199 -13.76 -10.67 -0.36
C LYS A 199 -13.68 -9.28 0.26
N TYR A 200 -12.50 -8.66 0.24
CA TYR A 200 -12.33 -7.29 0.70
C TYR A 200 -13.12 -6.30 -0.16
N LEU A 201 -13.04 -6.36 -1.49
CA LEU A 201 -13.84 -5.51 -2.36
C LEU A 201 -15.35 -5.75 -2.19
N LYS A 202 -15.77 -7.00 -1.97
CA LYS A 202 -17.18 -7.31 -1.64
C LYS A 202 -17.63 -6.66 -0.34
N ALA A 203 -16.79 -6.70 0.71
CA ALA A 203 -17.11 -6.04 1.97
C ALA A 203 -17.21 -4.51 1.80
N LEU A 204 -16.34 -3.90 0.97
CA LEU A 204 -16.44 -2.47 0.64
C LEU A 204 -17.75 -2.12 -0.07
N LEU A 205 -18.19 -2.96 -1.02
CA LEU A 205 -19.49 -2.82 -1.69
C LEU A 205 -20.66 -2.88 -0.70
N SER A 206 -20.65 -3.86 0.21
CA SER A 206 -21.68 -3.97 1.26
C SER A 206 -21.70 -2.75 2.19
N LEU A 207 -20.53 -2.24 2.58
CA LEU A 207 -20.42 -1.02 3.38
C LEU A 207 -20.99 0.20 2.63
N ASN A 208 -20.75 0.31 1.32
CA ASN A 208 -21.31 1.39 0.52
C ASN A 208 -22.85 1.32 0.46
N SER A 209 -23.42 0.13 0.30
CA SER A 209 -24.87 -0.08 0.37
C SER A 209 -25.44 0.36 1.72
N ALA A 210 -24.83 -0.08 2.82
CA ALA A 210 -25.29 0.28 4.17
C ALA A 210 -25.17 1.79 4.45
N LYS A 211 -24.16 2.47 3.90
CA LYS A 211 -24.05 3.94 3.95
C LYS A 211 -25.22 4.63 3.23
N ASN A 212 -25.61 4.12 2.07
CA ASN A 212 -26.76 4.65 1.33
C ASN A 212 -28.07 4.41 2.09
N GLU A 213 -28.24 3.24 2.72
CA GLU A 213 -29.40 2.95 3.57
C GLU A 213 -29.50 3.89 4.78
N VAL A 214 -28.38 4.23 5.43
CA VAL A 214 -28.36 5.25 6.49
C VAL A 214 -28.77 6.62 5.95
N SER A 215 -28.27 7.02 4.78
CA SER A 215 -28.65 8.28 4.14
C SER A 215 -30.16 8.32 3.83
N ASP A 216 -30.71 7.24 3.30
CA ASP A 216 -32.14 7.13 2.98
C ASP A 216 -33.01 7.11 4.25
N ALA A 217 -32.59 6.40 5.30
CA ALA A 217 -33.29 6.38 6.57
C ALA A 217 -33.28 7.76 7.26
N GLN A 218 -32.16 8.48 7.18
CA GLN A 218 -32.06 9.85 7.67
C GLN A 218 -33.03 10.77 6.93
N LYS A 219 -33.08 10.68 5.60
CA LYS A 219 -34.02 11.46 4.78
C LYS A 219 -35.48 11.15 5.16
N LYS A 220 -35.83 9.88 5.37
CA LYS A 220 -37.17 9.49 5.83
C LYS A 220 -37.51 10.08 7.20
N LEU A 221 -36.56 10.10 8.13
CA LEU A 221 -36.74 10.75 9.44
C LEU A 221 -36.96 12.25 9.30
N ASP A 222 -36.17 12.92 8.46
CA ASP A 222 -36.31 14.35 8.21
C ASP A 222 -37.68 14.68 7.60
N ASP A 223 -38.15 13.85 6.67
CA ASP A 223 -39.46 14.03 6.04
C ASP A 223 -40.61 13.73 7.02
N ALA A 224 -40.48 12.72 7.88
CA ALA A 224 -41.45 12.45 8.95
C ALA A 224 -41.55 13.62 9.95
N ASN A 225 -40.42 14.26 10.29
CA ASN A 225 -40.40 15.40 11.20
C ASN A 225 -41.10 16.64 10.62
N LYS A 226 -41.07 16.82 9.29
CA LYS A 226 -41.73 17.93 8.57
C LYS A 226 -43.25 17.77 8.46
N ILE A 227 -43.80 16.59 8.75
CA ILE A 227 -45.25 16.37 8.71
C ILE A 227 -45.95 17.35 9.66
N ASP A 228 -47.03 17.97 9.20
CA ASP A 228 -47.90 18.80 10.01
C ASP A 228 -48.77 17.90 10.90
N GLY A 229 -48.46 17.84 12.19
CA GLY A 229 -49.18 16.99 13.15
C GLY A 229 -50.65 17.35 13.33
N SER A 230 -51.05 18.56 12.93
CA SER A 230 -52.47 18.96 12.92
C SER A 230 -53.25 18.32 11.77
N LYS A 231 -52.54 17.91 10.70
CA LYS A 231 -53.10 17.26 9.51
C LYS A 231 -52.91 15.75 9.49
N ASP A 232 -51.97 15.24 10.29
CA ASP A 232 -51.69 13.81 10.40
C ASP A 232 -51.50 13.39 11.86
N LYS A 233 -52.52 12.72 12.39
CA LYS A 233 -52.56 12.25 13.79
C LYS A 233 -51.57 11.12 14.07
N ASP A 234 -51.03 10.47 13.04
CA ASP A 234 -50.05 9.38 13.18
C ASP A 234 -48.60 9.88 13.01
N LYS A 235 -48.38 11.20 12.96
CA LYS A 235 -47.03 11.79 12.85
C LYS A 235 -46.04 11.17 13.84
N ASP A 236 -46.37 11.11 15.12
CA ASP A 236 -45.43 10.65 16.15
C ASP A 236 -45.02 9.19 15.93
N LYS A 237 -45.97 8.33 15.53
CA LYS A 237 -45.67 6.94 15.16
C LYS A 237 -44.75 6.85 13.95
N LYS A 238 -44.95 7.70 12.94
CA LYS A 238 -44.09 7.76 11.74
C LYS A 238 -42.67 8.21 12.10
N VAL A 239 -42.54 9.21 12.97
CA VAL A 239 -41.25 9.68 13.46
C VAL A 239 -40.54 8.59 14.26
N ASP A 240 -41.24 7.89 15.15
CA ASP A 240 -40.64 6.82 15.96
C ASP A 240 -40.25 5.60 15.12
N SER A 241 -41.06 5.23 14.12
CA SER A 241 -40.69 4.22 13.13
C SER A 241 -39.42 4.63 12.37
N ALA A 242 -39.34 5.86 11.88
CA ALA A 242 -38.18 6.36 11.13
C ALA A 242 -36.91 6.43 12.01
N LYS A 243 -37.04 6.77 13.30
CA LYS A 243 -35.91 6.68 14.26
C LYS A 243 -35.42 5.25 14.43
N SER A 244 -36.34 4.28 14.52
CA SER A 244 -35.98 2.87 14.62
C SER A 244 -35.27 2.39 13.35
N ASP A 245 -35.78 2.75 12.17
CA ASP A 245 -35.16 2.40 10.89
C ASP A 245 -33.75 2.98 10.77
N LEU A 246 -33.56 4.25 11.13
CA LEU A 246 -32.24 4.89 11.15
C LEU A 246 -31.27 4.17 12.09
N LYS A 247 -31.73 3.80 13.30
CA LYS A 247 -30.91 3.06 14.26
C LYS A 247 -30.49 1.68 13.72
N ASN A 248 -31.41 0.99 13.05
CA ASN A 248 -31.11 -0.31 12.42
C ASN A 248 -30.09 -0.14 11.29
N ALA A 249 -30.29 0.82 10.39
CA ALA A 249 -29.35 1.11 9.31
C ALA A 249 -27.93 1.47 9.83
N GLN A 250 -27.84 2.25 10.91
CA GLN A 250 -26.56 2.57 11.56
C GLN A 250 -25.88 1.32 12.17
N SER A 251 -26.66 0.40 12.73
CA SER A 251 -26.15 -0.89 13.22
C SER A 251 -25.60 -1.74 12.07
N ASP A 252 -26.32 -1.80 10.94
CA ASP A 252 -25.91 -2.56 9.76
C ASP A 252 -24.66 -1.95 9.11
N GLN A 253 -24.57 -0.63 9.02
CA GLN A 253 -23.37 0.08 8.59
C GLN A 253 -22.16 -0.27 9.49
N SER A 254 -22.37 -0.31 10.81
CA SER A 254 -21.32 -0.68 11.77
C SER A 254 -20.89 -2.14 11.62
N ALA A 255 -21.83 -3.05 11.36
CA ALA A 255 -21.54 -4.46 11.08
C ALA A 255 -20.76 -4.62 9.76
N ALA A 256 -21.15 -3.91 8.70
CA ALA A 256 -20.46 -3.91 7.42
C ALA A 256 -19.03 -3.34 7.55
N GLN A 257 -18.83 -2.29 8.35
CA GLN A 257 -17.50 -1.75 8.62
C GLN A 257 -16.59 -2.80 9.30
N LYS A 258 -17.10 -3.54 10.28
CA LYS A 258 -16.35 -4.65 10.91
C LYS A 258 -15.95 -5.72 9.89
N GLN A 259 -16.80 -6.04 8.91
CA GLN A 259 -16.46 -6.99 7.85
C GLN A 259 -15.34 -6.46 6.95
N VAL A 260 -15.36 -5.16 6.62
CA VAL A 260 -14.29 -4.49 5.87
C VAL A 260 -12.97 -4.60 6.62
N ASP A 261 -12.95 -4.28 7.91
CA ASP A 261 -11.73 -4.31 8.72
C ASP A 261 -11.16 -5.74 8.81
N GLN A 262 -12.01 -6.74 9.04
CA GLN A 262 -11.62 -8.15 9.05
C GLN A 262 -11.08 -8.62 7.69
N ALA A 263 -11.69 -8.19 6.59
CA ALA A 263 -11.25 -8.57 5.25
C ALA A 263 -9.95 -7.86 4.86
N LYS A 264 -9.77 -6.59 5.27
CA LYS A 264 -8.56 -5.79 5.02
C LYS A 264 -7.31 -6.45 5.61
N HIS A 265 -7.41 -6.98 6.83
CA HIS A 265 -6.31 -7.71 7.47
C HIS A 265 -5.82 -8.90 6.63
N LYS A 266 -6.69 -9.55 5.87
CA LYS A 266 -6.35 -10.72 5.04
C LYS A 266 -5.76 -10.35 3.67
N VAL A 267 -5.70 -9.05 3.34
CA VAL A 267 -5.14 -8.53 2.09
C VAL A 267 -3.69 -8.03 2.25
N GLY A 268 -3.26 -7.79 3.49
CA GLY A 268 -1.97 -7.18 3.83
C GLY A 268 -0.79 -8.15 4.01
N ASP A 269 -0.98 -9.45 3.75
CA ASP A 269 0.08 -10.48 3.74
C ASP A 269 0.55 -10.80 2.31
#